data_AF-A0A838LCP8-F1
#
_entry.id   AF-A0A838LCP8-F1
#
_cell.length_a   1.000
_cell.length_b   1.000
_cell.length_c   1.000
_cell.angle_alpha   90.00
_cell.angle_beta   90.00
_cell.angle_gamma   90.00
#
_symmetry.space_group_name_H-M   'P 1'
#
loop_
_entity.id
_entity.type
_entity.pdbx_description
1 polymer ?
#
loop_
_entity_poly.entity_id
_entity_poly.type
_entity_poly.pdbx_seq_one_letter_code
_entity_poly.pdbx_strand_id
1 'polypeptide(L)'
;MRTPALVIGGLAALTLALHLRDPHQHASWGLCPSAALGVYCPGCGGLRAVNDLTHGDVGAAASSNLLLVVLMPALVALLALWAADRWRGRTRSIDGPRARAVLIGLGVVAAAFTVLRNLPAGAWLAP
;
A
#
# COMPACT_ATOMS: atom_id res chain seq x y z
N MET A 1 4.61 -12.51 22.12
CA MET A 1 5.58 -12.78 21.04
C MET A 1 4.96 -13.29 19.73
N ARG A 2 3.81 -13.99 19.73
CA ARG A 2 3.21 -14.54 18.49
C ARG A 2 2.63 -13.49 17.53
N THR A 3 2.07 -12.40 18.05
CA THR A 3 1.36 -11.41 17.22
C THR A 3 2.23 -10.76 16.14
N PRO A 4 3.46 -10.26 16.42
CA PRO A 4 4.30 -9.69 15.37
C PRO A 4 4.67 -10.72 14.30
N ALA A 5 4.96 -11.96 14.69
CA ALA A 5 5.29 -13.04 13.76
C ALA A 5 4.10 -13.38 12.84
N LEU A 6 2.88 -13.41 13.36
CA LEU A 6 1.67 -13.64 12.56
C LEU A 6 1.41 -12.49 11.57
N VAL A 7 1.57 -11.24 12.01
CA VAL A 7 1.37 -10.07 11.13
C VAL A 7 2.42 -10.05 10.03
N ILE A 8 3.70 -10.20 10.37
CA ILE A 8 4.80 -10.22 9.39
C ILE A 8 4.66 -11.41 8.46
N GLY A 9 4.39 -12.60 8.99
CA GLY A 9 4.18 -13.81 8.20
C GLY A 9 3.01 -13.69 7.23
N GLY A 10 1.90 -13.10 7.67
CA GLY A 10 0.74 -12.82 6.82
C GLY A 10 1.06 -11.83 5.70
N LEU A 11 1.73 -10.72 6.02
CA LEU A 11 2.16 -9.74 5.03
C LEU A 11 3.15 -10.34 4.02
N ALA A 12 4.10 -11.15 4.49
CA ALA A 12 5.06 -11.84 3.63
C ALA A 12 4.36 -12.84 2.71
N ALA A 13 3.41 -13.62 3.22
CA ALA A 13 2.63 -14.56 2.42
C ALA A 13 1.79 -13.85 1.33
N LEU A 14 1.13 -12.74 1.68
CA LEU A 14 0.37 -11.94 0.71
C LEU A 14 1.28 -11.29 -0.35
N THR A 15 2.44 -10.78 0.07
CA THR A 15 3.44 -10.18 -0.83
C THR A 15 4.01 -11.24 -1.78
N LEU A 16 4.33 -12.44 -1.26
CA LEU A 16 4.77 -13.56 -2.07
C LEU A 16 3.68 -14.01 -3.05
N ALA A 17 2.42 -14.04 -2.62
CA ALA A 17 1.32 -14.39 -3.51
C ALA A 17 1.20 -13.37 -4.66
N LEU A 18 1.37 -12.07 -4.39
CA LEU A 18 1.42 -11.03 -5.43
C LEU A 18 2.63 -11.19 -6.35
N HIS A 19 3.79 -11.50 -5.81
CA HIS A 19 5.00 -11.76 -6.60
C HIS A 19 4.83 -12.94 -7.57
N LEU A 20 4.12 -13.98 -7.15
CA LEU A 20 3.93 -15.20 -7.96
C LEU A 20 2.72 -15.13 -8.89
N ARG A 21 1.72 -14.29 -8.59
CA ARG A 21 0.48 -14.17 -9.37
C ARG A 21 0.28 -12.72 -9.81
N ASP A 22 0.61 -12.49 -11.06
CA ASP A 22 0.62 -11.17 -11.68
C ASP A 22 -0.75 -10.45 -11.64
N PRO A 23 -0.87 -9.32 -10.91
CA PRO A 23 -2.07 -8.49 -10.85
C PRO A 23 -2.29 -7.58 -12.07
N HIS A 24 -1.36 -7.53 -13.02
CA HIS A 24 -1.56 -6.85 -14.31
C HIS A 24 -2.43 -7.68 -15.26
N GLN A 25 -2.51 -8.99 -15.05
CA GLN A 25 -3.38 -9.86 -15.83
C GLN A 25 -4.86 -9.63 -15.47
N HIS A 26 -5.70 -9.49 -16.49
CA HIS A 26 -7.11 -9.19 -16.31
C HIS A 26 -7.81 -10.26 -15.44
N ALA A 27 -8.56 -9.80 -14.45
CA ALA A 27 -9.30 -10.64 -13.49
C ALA A 27 -8.46 -11.66 -12.69
N SER A 28 -7.13 -11.56 -12.69
CA SER A 28 -6.28 -12.47 -11.91
C SER A 28 -6.58 -12.37 -10.41
N TRP A 29 -6.87 -11.19 -9.87
CA TRP A 29 -7.28 -11.03 -8.46
C TRP A 29 -8.77 -10.71 -8.31
N GLY A 30 -9.58 -11.17 -9.26
CA GLY A 30 -11.00 -10.83 -9.36
C GLY A 30 -11.24 -9.54 -10.13
N LEU A 31 -12.51 -9.22 -10.34
CA LEU A 31 -12.93 -8.00 -11.04
C LEU A 31 -12.88 -6.81 -10.08
N CYS A 32 -12.29 -5.70 -10.53
CA CYS A 32 -12.23 -4.44 -9.78
C CYS A 32 -13.52 -3.64 -10.10
N PRO A 33 -14.51 -3.53 -9.18
CA PRO A 33 -15.81 -2.91 -9.51
C PRO A 33 -15.68 -1.44 -9.89
N SER A 34 -14.73 -0.73 -9.27
CA SER A 34 -14.40 0.66 -9.61
C SER A 34 -13.85 0.81 -11.02
N ALA A 35 -12.98 -0.11 -11.47
CA ALA A 35 -12.47 -0.11 -12.84
C ALA A 35 -13.60 -0.36 -13.86
N ALA A 36 -14.58 -1.21 -13.52
CA ALA A 36 -15.76 -1.42 -14.35
C ALA A 36 -16.64 -0.15 -14.49
N LEU A 37 -16.54 0.78 -13.54
CA LEU A 37 -17.19 2.09 -13.57
C LEU A 37 -16.28 3.19 -14.18
N GLY A 38 -15.13 2.83 -14.75
CA GLY A 38 -14.16 3.78 -15.31
C GLY A 38 -13.34 4.55 -14.27
N VAL A 39 -13.34 4.11 -13.00
CA VAL A 39 -12.62 4.75 -11.90
C VAL A 39 -11.35 3.96 -11.57
N TYR A 40 -10.20 4.62 -11.71
CA TYR A 40 -8.91 4.06 -11.35
C TYR A 40 -8.69 4.18 -9.84
N CYS A 41 -9.01 3.10 -9.11
CA CYS A 41 -8.85 3.10 -7.66
C CYS A 41 -7.39 2.83 -7.24
N PRO A 42 -6.91 3.48 -6.17
CA PRO A 42 -5.56 3.26 -5.66
C PRO A 42 -5.36 1.85 -5.09
N GLY A 43 -6.44 1.13 -4.76
CA GLY A 43 -6.37 -0.25 -4.27
C GLY A 43 -5.82 -1.22 -5.31
N CYS A 44 -6.49 -1.34 -6.47
CA CYS A 44 -6.07 -2.21 -7.58
C CYS A 44 -4.67 -1.79 -8.11
N GLY A 45 -4.37 -0.48 -8.14
CA GLY A 45 -3.01 0.01 -8.44
C GLY A 45 -1.97 -0.34 -7.38
N GLY A 46 -2.36 -0.47 -6.11
CA GLY A 46 -1.48 -0.89 -5.02
C GLY A 46 -1.02 -2.34 -5.15
N LEU A 47 -1.90 -3.25 -5.60
CA LEU A 47 -1.52 -4.65 -5.87
C LEU A 47 -0.43 -4.71 -6.96
N ARG A 48 -0.63 -3.99 -8.06
CA ARG A 48 0.36 -3.86 -9.15
C ARG A 48 1.67 -3.26 -8.66
N ALA A 49 1.61 -2.17 -7.90
CA ALA A 49 2.81 -1.55 -7.35
C ALA A 49 3.60 -2.49 -6.41
N VAL A 50 2.94 -3.29 -5.56
CA VAL A 50 3.63 -4.28 -4.74
C VAL A 50 4.27 -5.37 -5.59
N ASN A 51 3.56 -5.89 -6.60
CA ASN A 51 4.14 -6.84 -7.55
C ASN A 51 5.40 -6.26 -8.22
N ASP A 52 5.33 -5.05 -8.76
CA ASP A 52 6.43 -4.41 -9.47
C ASP A 52 7.63 -4.16 -8.53
N LEU A 53 7.38 -3.70 -7.30
CA LEU A 53 8.40 -3.55 -6.27
C LEU A 53 9.11 -4.88 -5.93
N THR A 54 8.38 -5.99 -5.85
CA THR A 54 8.98 -7.30 -5.58
C THR A 54 9.86 -7.81 -6.72
N HIS A 55 9.64 -7.32 -7.94
CA HIS A 55 10.49 -7.59 -9.11
C HIS A 55 11.61 -6.57 -9.29
N GLY A 56 11.69 -5.55 -8.42
CA GLY A 56 12.69 -4.48 -8.49
C GLY A 56 12.37 -3.35 -9.48
N ASP A 57 11.17 -3.34 -10.07
CA ASP A 57 10.76 -2.30 -11.01
C ASP A 57 10.05 -1.15 -10.29
N VAL A 58 10.85 -0.22 -9.78
CA VAL A 58 10.34 0.97 -9.06
C VAL A 58 9.60 1.92 -10.01
N GLY A 59 9.98 1.97 -11.29
CA GLY A 59 9.35 2.84 -12.29
C GLY A 59 7.92 2.39 -12.59
N ALA A 60 7.75 1.11 -12.91
CA ALA A 60 6.44 0.50 -13.09
C ALA A 60 5.60 0.63 -11.80
N ALA A 61 6.21 0.36 -10.64
CA ALA A 61 5.51 0.51 -9.36
C ALA A 61 4.99 1.93 -9.11
N ALA A 62 5.78 2.95 -9.45
CA ALA A 62 5.41 4.36 -9.27
C ALA A 62 4.28 4.76 -10.23
N SER A 63 4.29 4.26 -11.47
CA SER A 63 3.17 4.45 -12.40
C SER A 63 1.90 3.76 -11.89
N SER A 64 2.03 2.59 -11.27
CA SER A 64 0.94 1.81 -10.69
C SER A 64 0.35 2.45 -9.42
N ASN A 65 1.19 2.99 -8.52
CA ASN A 65 0.76 3.72 -7.33
C ASN A 65 1.92 4.50 -6.68
N LEU A 66 2.16 5.73 -7.13
CA LEU A 66 3.22 6.58 -6.59
C LEU A 66 3.08 6.84 -5.08
N LEU A 67 1.86 7.05 -4.58
CA LEU A 67 1.62 7.29 -3.16
C LEU A 67 2.11 6.11 -2.30
N LEU A 68 1.82 4.88 -2.73
CA LEU A 68 2.30 3.68 -2.04
C LEU A 68 3.82 3.60 -2.08
N VAL A 69 4.44 3.79 -3.25
CA VAL A 69 5.90 3.72 -3.41
C VAL A 69 6.61 4.71 -2.50
N VAL A 70 6.12 5.95 -2.42
CA VAL A 70 6.68 6.99 -1.53
C VAL A 70 6.50 6.64 -0.05
N LEU A 71 5.34 6.09 0.33
CA LEU A 71 5.08 5.71 1.73
C LEU A 71 5.74 4.39 2.14
N MET A 72 6.17 3.56 1.20
CA MET A 72 6.65 2.20 1.47
C MET A 72 7.81 2.15 2.48
N PRO A 73 8.86 2.99 2.38
CA PRO A 73 9.96 2.99 3.35
C PRO A 73 9.49 3.30 4.78
N ALA A 74 8.56 4.25 4.93
CA ALA A 74 8.00 4.62 6.22
C ALA A 74 7.15 3.47 6.80
N LEU A 75 6.34 2.81 5.97
CA LEU A 75 5.53 1.66 6.39
C LEU A 75 6.41 0.50 6.89
N VAL A 76 7.48 0.17 6.15
CA VAL A 76 8.43 -0.88 6.55
C VAL A 76 9.14 -0.53 7.85
N ALA A 77 9.61 0.72 7.99
CA ALA A 77 10.26 1.19 9.21
C ALA A 77 9.31 1.13 10.42
N LEU A 78 8.07 1.59 10.27
CA LEU A 78 7.05 1.54 11.33
C LEU A 78 6.72 0.10 11.73
N LEU A 79 6.57 -0.81 10.77
CA LEU A 79 6.35 -2.23 11.03
C LEU A 79 7.52 -2.85 11.81
N ALA A 80 8.76 -2.58 11.38
CA ALA A 80 9.96 -3.10 12.03
C ALA A 80 10.11 -2.56 13.46
N LEU A 81 9.92 -1.25 13.65
CA LEU A 81 9.98 -0.61 14.97
C LEU A 81 8.89 -1.12 15.90
N TRP A 82 7.66 -1.30 15.39
CA TRP A 82 6.56 -1.88 16.16
C TRP A 82 6.84 -3.34 16.55
N ALA A 83 7.32 -4.17 15.62
CA ALA A 83 7.66 -5.56 15.90
C ALA A 83 8.78 -5.67 16.95
N ALA A 84 9.83 -4.86 16.80
CA ALA A 84 10.94 -4.81 17.74
C ALA A 84 10.48 -4.43 19.16
N ASP A 85 9.60 -3.43 19.30
CA ASP A 85 9.05 -3.06 20.61
C ASP A 85 8.23 -4.19 21.22
N ARG A 86 7.36 -4.83 20.44
CA ARG A 86 6.53 -5.95 20.91
C ARG A 86 7.34 -7.18 21.30
N TRP A 87 8.47 -7.44 20.65
CA TRP A 87 9.40 -8.49 21.07
C TRP A 87 10.19 -8.12 22.33
N ARG A 88 10.51 -6.84 22.52
CA ARG A 88 11.16 -6.32 23.72
C ARG A 88 10.20 -6.08 24.90
N GLY A 89 8.91 -6.43 24.75
CA GLY A 89 7.89 -6.18 25.77
C GLY A 89 7.58 -4.70 26.00
N ARG A 90 7.98 -3.81 25.08
CA ARG A 90 7.72 -2.37 25.16
C ARG A 90 6.38 -2.04 24.51
N THR A 91 5.62 -1.18 25.16
CA THR A 91 4.44 -0.54 24.59
C THR A 91 4.73 0.95 24.44
N ARG A 92 4.76 1.45 23.20
CA ARG A 92 4.76 2.90 22.97
C ARG A 92 3.36 3.44 23.22
N SER A 93 3.26 4.47 24.05
CA SER A 93 2.05 5.29 24.12
C SER A 93 1.89 6.04 22.80
N ILE A 94 0.71 5.98 22.22
CA ILE A 94 0.37 6.73 21.02
C ILE A 94 -0.48 7.91 21.46
N ASP A 95 -0.02 9.12 21.17
CA ASP A 95 -0.78 10.33 21.48
C ASP A 95 -2.05 10.38 20.62
N GLY A 96 -3.21 10.13 21.23
CA GLY A 96 -4.50 10.04 20.52
C GLY A 96 -4.79 11.22 19.58
N PRO A 97 -4.62 12.48 20.02
CA PRO A 97 -4.84 13.64 19.14
C PRO A 97 -3.87 13.68 17.94
N ARG A 98 -2.59 13.36 18.15
CA ARG A 98 -1.58 13.33 17.06
C ARG A 98 -1.86 12.20 16.09
N ALA A 99 -2.19 11.01 16.58
CA ALA A 99 -2.56 9.88 15.74
C ALA A 99 -3.80 10.20 14.90
N ARG A 100 -4.81 10.83 15.49
CA ARG A 100 -6.00 11.28 14.75
C ARG A 100 -5.63 12.29 13.67
N ALA A 101 -4.80 13.28 13.97
CA ALA A 101 -4.34 14.26 12.98
C ALA A 101 -3.58 13.60 11.81
N VAL A 102 -2.69 12.66 12.11
CA VAL A 102 -1.97 11.87 11.09
C VAL A 102 -2.93 11.05 10.23
N LEU A 103 -3.90 10.36 10.84
CA LEU A 103 -4.90 9.57 10.11
C LEU A 103 -5.77 10.44 9.19
N ILE A 104 -6.21 11.60 9.68
CA ILE A 104 -6.97 12.57 8.87
C ILE A 104 -6.09 13.07 7.71
N GLY A 105 -4.83 13.46 7.99
CA GLY A 105 -3.90 13.92 6.97
C GLY A 105 -3.66 12.87 5.88
N LEU A 106 -3.41 11.62 6.27
CA LEU A 106 -3.28 10.49 5.34
C LEU A 106 -4.56 10.28 4.52
N GLY A 107 -5.73 10.39 5.14
CA GLY A 107 -7.02 10.29 4.45
C GLY A 107 -7.21 11.40 3.41
N VAL A 108 -6.87 12.64 3.75
CA VAL A 108 -6.93 13.78 2.83
C VAL A 108 -5.95 13.60 1.67
N VAL A 109 -4.71 13.18 1.94
CA VAL A 109 -3.70 12.91 0.90
C VAL A 109 -4.16 11.77 -0.01
N ALA A 110 -4.71 10.69 0.53
CA ALA A 110 -5.23 9.57 -0.24
C ALA A 110 -6.43 9.98 -1.12
N ALA A 111 -7.33 10.82 -0.60
CA ALA A 111 -8.45 11.37 -1.36
C ALA A 111 -7.96 12.27 -2.49
N ALA A 112 -7.06 13.21 -2.20
CA ALA A 112 -6.47 14.10 -3.20
C ALA A 112 -5.72 13.31 -4.30
N PHE A 113 -4.95 12.29 -3.91
CA PHE A 113 -4.28 11.39 -4.84
C PHE A 113 -5.27 10.65 -5.74
N THR A 114 -6.37 10.16 -5.16
CA THR A 114 -7.42 9.46 -5.92
C THR A 114 -8.06 10.39 -6.95
N VAL A 115 -8.37 11.63 -6.56
CA VAL A 115 -8.91 12.64 -7.48
C VAL A 115 -7.91 12.95 -8.60
N LEU A 116 -6.65 13.25 -8.24
CA LEU A 116 -5.62 13.60 -9.21
C LEU A 116 -5.38 12.49 -10.24
N ARG A 117 -5.35 11.23 -9.80
CA ARG A 117 -5.16 10.04 -10.66
C ARG A 117 -6.30 9.83 -11.67
N ASN A 118 -7.50 10.34 -11.40
CA ASN A 118 -8.65 10.22 -12.29
C ASN A 118 -8.84 11.47 -13.19
N LEU A 119 -7.98 12.48 -13.06
CA LEU A 119 -7.96 13.67 -13.92
C LEU A 119 -6.96 13.50 -15.08
N PRO A 120 -7.12 14.23 -16.20
CA PRO A 120 -6.22 14.14 -17.35
C PRO A 120 -4.74 14.40 -17.00
N ALA A 121 -4.50 15.31 -16.05
CA ALA A 121 -3.15 15.64 -15.57
C ALA A 121 -2.47 14.48 -14.80
N GLY A 122 -3.25 13.53 -14.27
CA GLY A 122 -2.75 12.35 -13.55
C GLY A 122 -2.95 11.04 -14.31
N ALA A 123 -3.28 11.06 -15.61
CA ALA A 123 -3.49 9.85 -16.40
C ALA A 123 -2.28 8.91 -16.40
N TRP A 124 -1.07 9.45 -16.27
CA TRP A 124 0.18 8.67 -16.16
C TRP A 124 0.29 7.86 -14.85
N LEU A 125 -0.51 8.20 -13.83
CA LEU A 125 -0.65 7.43 -12.59
C LEU A 125 -1.65 6.28 -12.74
N ALA A 126 -2.33 6.14 -13.88
CA ALA A 126 -3.34 5.14 -14.15
C ALA A 126 -2.99 4.34 -15.43
N PRO A 127 -1.96 3.47 -15.38
CA PRO A 127 -1.69 2.55 -16.47
C PRO A 127 -2.75 1.44 -16.54
#